data_AF-A0A3M8D587-F1
#
_entry.id   AF-A0A3M8D587-F1
#
_cell.length_a   1.000
_cell.length_b   1.000
_cell.length_c   1.000
_cell.angle_alpha   90.00
_cell.angle_beta   90.00
_cell.angle_gamma   90.00
#
_symmetry.space_group_name_H-M   'P 1'
#
loop_
_entity.id
_entity.type
_entity.pdbx_description
1 polymer ?
#
loop_
_entity_poly.entity_id
_entity_poly.type
_entity_poly.pdbx_seq_one_letter_code
_entity_poly.pdbx_strand_id
1 'polypeptide(L)'
;MHIPSLTGILFLLLVGVVLFGPSKLPQLGRAVGSTLKEFKLASQGLLSDDAPKAIAVEEKAPVKQTEQELRVQIEKEIRAQMEAESKAAAQPTKQV
;
A
#
# COMPACT_ATOMS: atom_id res chain seq x y z
N MET A 1 1.05 48.25 7.10
CA MET A 1 1.64 46.89 6.96
C MET A 1 1.56 46.52 5.49
N HIS A 2 2.69 46.37 4.80
CA HIS A 2 2.71 45.97 3.39
C HIS A 2 2.81 44.45 3.33
N ILE A 3 1.69 43.79 3.07
CA ILE A 3 1.69 42.37 2.75
C ILE A 3 1.99 42.29 1.25
N PRO A 4 3.06 41.59 0.83
CA PRO A 4 3.33 41.43 -0.57
C PRO A 4 2.12 40.79 -1.24
N SER A 5 1.58 41.48 -2.24
CA SER A 5 0.52 40.94 -3.08
C SER A 5 1.01 39.66 -3.76
N LEU A 6 0.08 38.78 -4.15
CA LEU A 6 0.39 37.52 -4.83
C LEU A 6 1.36 37.71 -6.02
N THR A 7 1.22 38.83 -6.72
CA THR A 7 2.13 39.26 -7.80
C THR A 7 3.57 39.45 -7.34
N GLY A 8 3.79 40.07 -6.16
CA GLY A 8 5.12 40.26 -5.59
C GLY A 8 5.78 38.95 -5.17
N ILE A 9 5.00 38.03 -4.61
CA ILE A 9 5.49 36.67 -4.29
C ILE A 9 5.89 35.93 -5.55
N LEU A 10 5.10 36.02 -6.62
CA LEU A 10 5.41 35.38 -7.91
C LEU A 10 6.71 35.92 -8.50
N PHE A 11 6.96 37.23 -8.38
CA PHE A 11 8.19 37.85 -8.85
C PHE A 11 9.42 37.33 -8.07
N LEU A 12 9.30 37.20 -6.75
CA LEU A 12 10.36 36.65 -5.90
C LEU A 12 10.66 35.17 -6.24
N LEU A 13 9.61 34.37 -6.46
CA LEU A 13 9.77 32.98 -6.90
C LEU A 13 10.41 32.89 -8.29
N LEU A 14 10.06 33.78 -9.22
CA LEU A 14 10.65 33.78 -10.56
C LEU A 14 12.16 34.02 -10.53
N VAL A 15 12.62 35.00 -9.73
CA VAL A 15 14.06 35.24 -9.54
C VAL A 15 14.73 34.01 -8.92
N GLY A 16 14.13 33.39 -7.91
CA GLY A 16 14.63 32.15 -7.32
C GLY A 16 14.71 31.00 -8.33
N VAL A 17 13.68 30.83 -9.16
CA VAL A 17 13.62 29.81 -10.21
C VAL A 17 14.67 30.05 -11.29
N VAL A 18 15.00 31.29 -11.64
CA VAL A 18 16.05 31.57 -12.62
C VAL A 18 17.44 31.22 -12.07
N LEU A 19 17.70 31.54 -10.80
CA LEU A 19 19.00 31.24 -10.16
C LEU A 19 19.18 29.74 -9.89
N PHE A 20 18.15 29.09 -9.32
CA PHE A 20 18.22 27.68 -8.93
C PHE A 20 17.77 26.74 -10.04
N GLY A 21 16.94 27.19 -10.97
CA GLY A 21 16.29 26.36 -11.98
C GLY A 21 14.97 25.75 -11.49
N PRO A 22 13.94 25.64 -12.35
CA PRO A 22 12.62 25.14 -11.99
C PRO A 22 12.62 23.68 -11.54
N SER A 23 13.63 22.88 -11.92
CA SER A 23 13.76 21.49 -11.50
C SER A 23 14.42 21.33 -10.12
N LYS A 24 15.21 22.32 -9.67
CA LYS A 24 15.95 22.22 -8.41
C LYS A 24 15.12 22.57 -7.19
N LEU A 25 14.23 23.57 -7.29
CA LEU A 25 13.31 23.90 -6.19
C LEU A 25 12.40 22.71 -5.80
N PRO A 26 11.75 21.98 -6.74
CA PRO A 26 11.02 20.77 -6.43
C PRO A 26 11.91 19.64 -5.89
N GLN A 27 13.13 19.51 -6.41
CA GLN A 27 14.07 18.48 -5.95
C GLN A 27 14.52 18.72 -4.49
N LEU A 28 14.84 19.97 -4.13
CA LEU A 28 15.12 20.36 -2.75
C LEU A 28 13.89 20.20 -1.86
N GLY A 29 12.72 20.63 -2.33
CA GLY A 29 11.46 20.48 -1.59
C GLY A 29 11.13 19.02 -1.27
N ARG A 30 11.41 18.09 -2.20
CA ARG A 30 11.27 16.65 -1.96
C ARG A 30 12.27 16.13 -0.93
N ALA A 31 13.54 16.54 -1.03
CA ALA A 31 14.57 16.11 -0.08
C ALA A 31 14.25 16.60 1.35
N VAL A 32 13.97 17.90 1.50
CA VAL A 32 13.58 18.51 2.78
C VAL A 32 12.26 17.92 3.29
N GLY A 33 11.30 17.67 2.39
CA GLY A 33 10.01 17.07 2.75
C GLY A 33 10.14 15.66 3.32
N SER A 34 11.02 14.83 2.76
CA SER A 34 11.31 13.49 3.31
C SER A 34 11.92 13.60 4.72
N THR A 35 12.91 14.47 4.92
CA THR A 35 13.48 14.72 6.25
C THR A 35 12.44 15.22 7.23
N LEU A 36 11.58 16.16 6.83
CA LEU A 36 10.55 16.72 7.71
C LEU A 36 9.48 15.68 8.06
N LYS A 37 9.16 14.76 7.13
CA LYS A 37 8.25 13.64 7.37
C LYS A 37 8.83 12.70 8.43
N GLU A 38 10.09 12.29 8.28
CA GLU A 38 10.78 11.43 9.25
C GLU A 38 10.94 12.13 10.60
N PHE A 39 11.33 13.42 10.59
CA PHE A 39 11.42 14.24 11.79
C PHE A 39 10.07 14.35 12.52
N LYS A 40 8.96 14.53 11.79
CA LYS A 40 7.61 14.54 12.35
C LYS A 40 7.23 13.20 12.98
N LEU A 41 7.63 12.08 12.37
CA LEU A 41 7.36 10.74 12.91
C LEU A 41 8.15 10.50 14.19
N ALA A 42 9.44 10.82 14.18
CA ALA A 42 10.30 10.71 15.37
C ALA A 42 9.82 11.63 16.50
N SER A 43 9.46 12.87 16.17
CA SER A 43 8.99 13.86 17.17
C SER A 43 7.62 13.50 17.76
N GLN A 44 6.72 12.87 16.99
CA GLN A 44 5.43 12.42 17.51
C GLN A 44 5.58 11.36 18.60
N GLY A 45 6.55 10.45 18.48
CA GLY A 45 6.86 9.46 19.50
C GLY A 45 7.47 10.05 20.77
N LEU A 46 8.11 11.23 20.68
CA LEU A 46 8.64 11.95 21.84
C LEU A 46 7.59 12.83 22.53
N LEU A 47 6.63 13.37 21.78
CA LEU A 47 5.57 14.24 22.30
C LEU A 47 4.36 13.47 22.84
N SER A 48 4.21 12.19 22.50
CA SER A 48 3.04 11.39 22.87
C SER A 48 3.45 10.30 23.87
N ASP A 49 3.24 10.55 25.16
CA ASP A 49 3.49 9.56 26.23
C ASP A 49 2.42 8.43 26.24
N ASP A 50 1.34 8.56 25.47
CA ASP A 50 0.32 7.51 25.34
C ASP A 50 -0.56 7.77 24.09
N ALA A 51 -0.19 7.20 22.93
CA ALA A 51 -1.13 6.87 21.83
C ALA A 51 -0.39 6.27 20.61
N PRO A 52 -0.65 5.00 20.23
CA PRO A 52 -0.29 4.52 18.91
C PRO A 52 -1.37 4.98 17.92
N LYS A 53 -1.08 5.99 17.09
CA LYS A 53 -1.98 6.31 15.96
C LYS A 53 -1.26 6.61 14.65
N ALA A 54 -1.67 5.81 13.67
CA ALA A 54 -1.55 5.96 12.23
C ALA A 54 -0.20 5.56 11.61
N ILE A 55 0.01 4.25 11.50
CA ILE A 55 0.61 3.68 10.28
C ILE A 55 -0.39 3.92 9.14
N ALA A 56 -0.28 5.07 8.48
CA ALA A 56 -0.87 5.27 7.16
C ALA A 56 0.14 4.79 6.12
N VAL A 57 0.31 3.46 6.06
CA VAL A 57 0.83 2.82 4.86
C VAL A 57 -0.39 2.57 3.99
N GLU A 58 -0.40 3.27 2.86
CA GLU A 58 -1.34 3.08 1.77
C GLU A 58 -1.37 1.60 1.38
N GLU A 59 -2.46 0.93 1.76
CA GLU A 59 -2.83 -0.40 1.30
C GLU A 59 -3.13 -0.32 -0.21
N LYS A 60 -2.10 -0.48 -1.05
CA LYS A 60 -2.31 -1.03 -2.38
C LYS A 60 -2.24 -2.55 -2.30
N ALA A 61 -3.41 -3.15 -2.11
CA ALA A 61 -3.66 -4.58 -2.25
C ALA A 61 -3.16 -5.11 -3.61
N PRO A 62 -2.64 -6.35 -3.67
CA PRO A 62 -3.53 -7.47 -3.95
C PRO A 62 -3.19 -8.73 -3.13
N VAL A 63 -3.90 -8.95 -2.02
CA VAL A 63 -3.83 -10.21 -1.22
C VAL A 63 -5.06 -11.10 -1.47
N LYS A 64 -5.87 -10.81 -2.49
CA LYS A 64 -7.07 -11.63 -2.81
C LYS A 64 -6.80 -12.78 -3.78
N GLN A 65 -5.70 -12.74 -4.54
CA GLN A 65 -5.44 -13.72 -5.60
C GLN A 65 -4.88 -15.05 -5.07
N THR A 66 -4.03 -15.02 -4.04
CA THR A 66 -3.39 -16.24 -3.49
C THR A 66 -4.38 -17.17 -2.80
N GLU A 67 -5.39 -16.62 -2.12
CA GLU A 67 -6.34 -17.42 -1.36
C GLU A 67 -7.43 -18.03 -2.26
N GLN A 68 -7.76 -17.37 -3.36
CA GLN A 68 -8.72 -17.89 -4.34
C GLN A 68 -8.13 -19.06 -5.14
N GLU A 69 -6.82 -19.04 -5.43
CA GLU A 69 -6.14 -20.13 -6.13
C GLU A 69 -6.02 -21.39 -5.24
N LEU A 70 -5.73 -21.21 -3.95
CA LEU A 70 -5.61 -22.32 -2.99
C LEU A 70 -6.95 -23.05 -2.78
N ARG A 71 -8.07 -22.30 -2.72
CA ARG A 71 -9.41 -22.86 -2.52
C ARG A 71 -9.87 -23.72 -3.70
N VAL A 72 -9.53 -23.33 -4.93
CA VAL A 72 -9.88 -24.08 -6.16
C VAL A 72 -9.10 -25.39 -6.26
N GLN A 73 -7.86 -25.44 -5.78
CA GLN A 73 -7.08 -26.69 -5.77
C GLN A 73 -7.62 -27.69 -4.73
N ILE A 74 -7.98 -27.21 -3.53
CA ILE A 74 -8.48 -28.08 -2.46
C ILE A 74 -9.84 -28.71 -2.83
N GLU A 75 -10.77 -27.97 -3.43
CA GLU A 75 -12.07 -28.54 -3.82
C GLU A 75 -11.96 -29.60 -4.93
N LYS A 76 -11.01 -29.45 -5.86
CA LYS A 76 -10.77 -30.43 -6.92
C LYS A 76 -10.17 -31.72 -6.37
N GLU A 77 -9.26 -31.61 -5.41
CA GLU A 77 -8.65 -32.75 -4.72
C GLU A 77 -9.70 -33.56 -3.93
N ILE A 78 -10.56 -32.87 -3.16
CA ILE A 78 -11.60 -33.54 -2.35
C ILE A 78 -12.65 -34.22 -3.22
N ARG A 79 -13.08 -33.57 -4.32
CA ARG A 79 -14.07 -34.15 -5.23
C ARG A 79 -13.53 -35.39 -5.97
N ALA A 80 -12.26 -35.39 -6.37
CA ALA A 80 -11.63 -36.55 -6.99
C ALA A 80 -11.54 -37.75 -6.04
N GLN A 81 -11.26 -37.51 -4.75
CA GLN A 81 -11.22 -38.57 -3.74
C GLN A 81 -12.61 -39.16 -3.45
N MET A 82 -13.64 -38.31 -3.35
CA MET A 82 -15.01 -38.80 -3.13
C MET A 82 -15.60 -39.54 -4.35
N GLU A 83 -15.19 -39.20 -5.57
CA GLU A 83 -15.64 -39.88 -6.79
C GLU A 83 -14.93 -41.23 -7.00
N ALA A 84 -13.69 -41.38 -6.52
CA ALA A 84 -12.95 -42.64 -6.51
C ALA A 84 -13.52 -43.66 -5.49
N GLU A 85 -13.99 -43.19 -4.33
CA GLU A 85 -14.62 -44.08 -3.32
C GLU A 85 -16.07 -44.44 -3.67
N SER A 86 -16.82 -43.56 -4.33
CA SER A 86 -18.23 -43.81 -4.68
C SER A 86 -18.40 -44.85 -5.82
N LYS A 87 -17.42 -44.98 -6.73
CA LYS A 87 -17.50 -45.92 -7.87
C LYS A 87 -17.15 -47.38 -7.52
N ALA A 88 -16.59 -47.65 -6.34
CA ALA A 88 -16.26 -49.00 -5.88
C ALA A 88 -17.44 -49.76 -5.23
N ALA A 89 -18.53 -49.08 -4.88
CA ALA A 89 -19.66 -49.67 -4.16
C ALA A 89 -20.85 -50.10 -5.04
N ALA A 90 -20.80 -49.88 -6.37
CA ALA A 90 -21.89 -50.20 -7.28
C ALA A 90 -21.41 -51.06 -8.45
N GLN A 91 -21.25 -52.37 -8.23
CA GLN A 91 -21.74 -53.44 -9.13
C GLN A 91 -21.51 -54.84 -8.54
N PRO A 92 -22.29 -55.85 -8.98
CA PRO A 92 -22.87 -56.88 -8.12
C PRO A 92 -22.27 -58.27 -8.36
N THR A 93 -22.19 -59.10 -7.32
CA THR A 93 -21.96 -60.55 -7.48
C THR A 93 -22.62 -61.20 -6.26
N LYS A 94 -23.87 -61.68 -6.29
CA LYS A 94 -24.45 -62.85 -7.00
C LYS A 94 -23.66 -64.14 -6.75
N GLN A 95 -24.34 -65.10 -6.10
CA GLN A 95 -23.94 -66.48 -5.79
C GLN A 95 -22.79 -66.57 -4.77
N VAL A 96 -22.87 -67.42 -3.75
CA VAL A 96 -23.22 -68.86 -3.77
C VAL A 96 -24.06 -69.25 -2.56
#